data_AF-A0A8J3EU54-F1
#
_entry.id   AF-A0A8J3EU54-F1
#
_cell.length_a   1.000
_cell.length_b   1.000
_cell.length_c   1.000
_cell.angle_alpha   90.00
_cell.angle_beta   90.00
_cell.angle_gamma   90.00
#
_symmetry.space_group_name_H-M   'P 1'
#
loop_
_entity.id
_entity.type
_entity.pdbx_description
1 polymer ?
#
loop_
_entity_poly.entity_id
_entity_poly.type
_entity_poly.pdbx_seq_one_letter_code
_entity_poly.pdbx_strand_id
1 'polypeptide(L)' 'MSKMILLKNLRNATRGNFFSISIDYSLQDEKMKIQEYAKELEQEGFIKLKECKQLEQAIFLSGILKYASN' A
#
# COMPACT_ATOMS: atom_id res chain seq x y z
N MET A 1 11.33 1.39 4.04
CA MET A 1 10.99 1.62 2.60
C MET A 1 10.54 3.06 2.35
N SER A 2 10.54 3.55 1.10
CA SER A 2 9.99 4.87 0.72
C SER A 2 8.60 4.77 0.07
N LYS A 3 7.75 5.82 0.20
CA LYS A 3 6.42 5.95 -0.46
C LYS A 3 6.41 5.48 -1.91
N MET A 4 7.42 5.90 -2.66
CA MET A 4 7.55 5.62 -4.08
C MET A 4 7.79 4.14 -4.39
N ILE A 5 8.55 3.44 -3.53
CA ILE A 5 8.78 1.99 -3.65
C ILE A 5 7.49 1.24 -3.27
N LEU A 6 6.79 1.68 -2.24
CA LEU A 6 5.49 1.13 -1.85
C LEU A 6 4.48 1.24 -3.00
N LEU A 7 4.34 2.42 -3.60
CA LEU A 7 3.48 2.64 -4.76
C LEU A 7 3.90 1.81 -5.98
N LYS A 8 5.21 1.70 -6.25
CA LYS A 8 5.72 0.88 -7.34
C LYS A 8 5.42 -0.61 -7.12
N ASN A 9 5.57 -1.09 -5.90
CA ASN A 9 5.23 -2.45 -5.52
C ASN A 9 3.72 -2.69 -5.60
N LEU A 10 2.89 -1.75 -5.14
CA LEU A 10 1.43 -1.78 -5.30
C LEU A 10 1.03 -1.85 -6.78
N ARG A 11 1.62 -1.00 -7.63
CA ARG A 11 1.41 -1.02 -9.10
C ARG A 11 1.83 -2.35 -9.72
N ASN A 12 2.99 -2.89 -9.35
CA ASN A 12 3.43 -4.21 -9.83
C ASN A 12 2.54 -5.36 -9.32
N ALA A 13 2.03 -5.25 -8.10
CA ALA A 13 1.09 -6.19 -7.51
C ALA A 13 -0.37 -5.95 -7.98
N THR A 14 -0.60 -4.90 -8.78
CA THR A 14 -1.92 -4.63 -9.35
C THR A 14 -2.16 -5.59 -10.50
N ARG A 15 -3.20 -6.41 -10.39
CA ARG A 15 -3.73 -7.20 -11.51
C ARG A 15 -5.03 -6.59 -11.98
N GLY A 16 -4.97 -5.88 -13.11
CA GLY A 16 -6.09 -5.10 -13.64
C GLY A 16 -6.27 -3.81 -12.84
N ASN A 17 -7.31 -3.75 -12.01
CA ASN A 17 -7.62 -2.59 -11.16
C ASN A 17 -7.38 -2.83 -9.67
N PHE A 18 -7.21 -4.08 -9.24
CA PHE A 18 -7.01 -4.42 -7.83
C PHE A 18 -5.54 -4.71 -7.56
N PHE A 19 -5.01 -4.16 -6.47
CA PHE A 19 -3.72 -4.56 -5.90
C PHE A 19 -3.92 -5.35 -4.62
N SER A 20 -3.00 -6.27 -4.37
CA SER A 20 -2.91 -7.00 -3.11
C SER A 20 -1.44 -7.28 -2.85
N ILE A 21 -0.91 -6.75 -1.76
CA ILE A 21 0.50 -6.89 -1.40
C ILE A 21 0.63 -7.17 0.09
N SER A 22 1.47 -8.14 0.42
CA SER A 22 2.00 -8.35 1.76
C SER A 22 3.38 -7.70 1.84
N ILE A 23 3.57 -6.80 2.79
CA ILE A 23 4.85 -6.15 3.05
C ILE A 23 5.33 -6.64 4.40
N ASP A 24 6.36 -7.50 4.40
CA ASP A 24 7.06 -7.85 5.62
C ASP A 24 7.69 -6.60 6.23
N TYR A 25 7.50 -6.43 7.52
CA TYR A 25 8.15 -5.39 8.30
C TYR A 25 9.00 -6.05 9.38
N SER A 26 10.31 -5.82 9.34
CA SER A 26 11.20 -6.28 10.43
C SER A 26 11.18 -5.34 11.63
N LEU A 27 10.66 -4.12 11.46
CA LEU A 27 10.71 -3.04 12.45
C LEU A 27 9.35 -2.36 12.58
N GLN A 28 8.93 -2.06 13.81
CA GLN A 28 7.70 -1.29 14.10
C GLN A 28 7.69 0.08 13.41
N ASP A 29 8.86 0.68 13.20
CA ASP A 29 9.02 1.95 12.49
C ASP A 29 8.60 1.86 11.01
N GLU A 30 8.85 0.72 10.36
CA GLU A 30 8.40 0.48 8.99
C GLU A 30 6.90 0.29 8.90
N LYS A 31 6.27 -0.34 9.90
CA LYS A 31 4.82 -0.46 9.99
C LYS A 31 4.14 0.91 9.98
N MET A 32 4.65 1.84 10.79
CA MET A 32 4.08 3.19 10.91
C MET A 32 4.21 3.95 9.58
N LYS A 33 5.39 3.89 8.95
CA LYS A 33 5.64 4.47 7.61
C LYS A 33 4.74 3.88 6.54
N ILE A 34 4.53 2.56 6.52
CA ILE A 34 3.65 1.91 5.54
C ILE A 34 2.20 2.37 5.70
N GLN A 35 1.70 2.50 6.93
CA GLN A 35 0.37 3.06 7.17
C GLN A 35 0.26 4.51 6.73
N GLU A 36 1.25 5.35 7.02
CA GLU A 36 1.27 6.75 6.58
C GLU A 36 1.25 6.84 5.05
N TYR A 37 2.14 6.11 4.37
CA TYR A 37 2.17 6.10 2.90
C TYR A 37 0.87 5.58 2.29
N ALA A 38 0.28 4.53 2.87
CA ALA A 38 -1.01 4.02 2.41
C ALA A 38 -2.13 5.07 2.56
N LYS A 39 -2.14 5.82 3.67
CA LYS A 39 -3.07 6.93 3.91
C LYS A 39 -2.85 8.10 2.95
N GLU A 40 -1.60 8.52 2.74
CA GLU A 40 -1.27 9.59 1.80
C GLU A 40 -1.71 9.22 0.38
N LEU A 41 -1.38 8.01 -0.08
CA LEU A 41 -1.77 7.54 -1.42
C LEU A 41 -3.29 7.45 -1.58
N GLU A 42 -4.03 7.17 -0.50
CA GLU A 42 -5.48 7.22 -0.49
C GLU A 42 -6.03 8.65 -0.51
N GLN A 43 -5.45 9.56 0.28
CA GLN A 43 -5.82 10.98 0.27
C GLN A 43 -5.52 11.67 -1.07
N GLU A 44 -4.38 11.35 -1.69
CA GLU A 44 -4.01 11.83 -3.03
C GLU A 44 -4.87 11.18 -4.14
N GLY A 45 -5.66 10.15 -3.81
CA GLY A 45 -6.53 9.47 -4.77
C GLY A 45 -5.82 8.54 -5.74
N PHE A 46 -4.55 8.20 -5.49
CA PHE A 46 -3.78 7.21 -6.27
C PHE A 46 -4.22 5.77 -5.99
N ILE A 47 -4.68 5.50 -4.78
CA ILE A 47 -5.19 4.18 -4.42
C ILE A 47 -6.47 4.33 -3.60
N LYS A 48 -7.28 3.29 -3.55
CA LYS A 48 -8.36 3.14 -2.60
C LYS A 48 -8.08 1.90 -1.79
N LEU A 49 -7.67 2.06 -0.54
CA LEU A 49 -7.41 0.94 0.35
C LEU A 49 -8.77 0.31 0.69
N LYS A 50 -8.87 -1.01 0.51
CA LYS A 50 -10.11 -1.75 0.82
C LYS A 50 -9.95 -2.62 2.05
N GLU A 51 -8.77 -3.22 2.22
CA GLU A 51 -8.45 -4.02 3.40
C GLU A 51 -7.00 -3.78 3.81
N CYS A 52 -6.79 -3.46 5.08
CA CYS A 52 -5.48 -3.47 5.71
C CYS A 52 -5.49 -4.49 6.87
N LYS A 53 -4.68 -5.54 6.75
CA LYS A 53 -4.51 -6.54 7.80
C LYS A 53 -3.10 -6.50 8.31
N GLN A 54 -2.96 -6.28 9.61
CA GLN A 54 -1.69 -6.39 10.30
C GLN A 54 -1.50 -7.85 10.70
N LEU A 55 -0.46 -8.49 10.17
CA LEU A 55 0.01 -9.82 10.55
C LEU A 55 1.20 -9.66 11.52
N GLU A 56 1.66 -10.74 12.15
CA GLU A 56 2.70 -10.70 13.19
C GLU A 56 4.02 -10.06 12.74
N GLN A 57 4.42 -10.26 11.48
CA GLN A 57 5.65 -9.68 10.89
C GLN A 57 5.43 -9.06 9.51
N ALA A 58 4.17 -8.92 9.09
CA ALA A 58 3.84 -8.37 7.77
C ALA A 58 2.55 -7.57 7.81
N ILE A 59 2.41 -6.60 6.90
CA ILE A 59 1.16 -5.89 6.70
C ILE A 59 0.62 -6.24 5.31
N PHE A 60 -0.57 -6.80 5.30
CA PHE A 60 -1.30 -7.05 4.07
C PHE A 60 -2.15 -5.83 3.73
N LEU A 61 -1.94 -5.31 2.53
CA LEU A 61 -2.66 -4.18 1.97
C LEU A 61 -3.33 -4.65 0.69
N SER A 62 -4.64 -4.51 0.61
CA SER A 62 -5.37 -4.72 -0.63
C SER A 62 -6.33 -3.58 -0.90
N GLY A 63 -6.54 -3.31 -2.18
CA GLY A 63 -7.30 -2.17 -2.61
C GLY A 63 -7.34 -2.06 -4.11
N ILE A 64 -7.84 -0.92 -4.57
CA ILE A 64 -7.99 -0.61 -5.99
C ILE A 64 -7.00 0.49 -6.33
N LEU A 65 -6.16 0.28 -7.33
CA LEU A 65 -5.30 1.35 -7.80
C LEU A 65 -6.18 2.32 -8.58
N LYS A 66 -6.39 3.52 -8.06
CA LYS A 66 -7.07 4.56 -8.81
C LYS A 66 -6.02 5.21 -9.69
N TYR A 67 -6.15 5.04 -11.00
CA TYR A 67 -5.45 5.92 -11.91
C TYR A 67 -5.95 7.33 -11.62
N ALA A 68 -5.14 8.12 -10.93
CA ALA A 68 -5.27 9.56 -10.91
C ALA A 68 -5.08 10.00 -12.35
N SER A 69 -6.17 10.03 -13.11
CA SER A 69 -6.26 10.81 -14.33
C SER A 69 -6.32 12.26 -13.89
N ASN A 70 -5.16 12.90 -13.78
CA ASN A 70 -5.05 14.35 -13.83
C ASN A 70 -3.77 14.74 -14.57
#